data_AF-A0A349UNS8-F1
#
_entry.id   AF-A0A349UNS8-F1
#
_cell.length_a   1.000
_cell.length_b   1.000
_cell.length_c   1.000
_cell.angle_alpha   90.00
_cell.angle_beta   90.00
_cell.angle_gamma   90.00
#
_symmetry.space_group_name_H-M   'P 1'
#
loop_
_entity.id
_entity.type
_entity.pdbx_description
1 polymer ?
#
loop_
_entity_poly.entity_id
_entity_poly.type
_entity_poly.pdbx_seq_one_letter_code
_entity_poly.pdbx_strand_id
1 'polypeptide(L)' 'MDGFETCRRLRGCNGHHLPIVMLTALDTDECRRKGFDVGADAYFTKPFDPEEIVQTLRMLIEQSSPDSRGN' A
#
# COMPACT_ATOMS: atom_id res chain seq x y z
N MET A 1 16.93 -7.90 -2.67
CA MET A 1 15.97 -6.98 -2.02
C MET A 1 14.59 -7.44 -2.39
N ASP A 2 13.76 -7.80 -1.41
CA ASP A 2 12.37 -8.24 -1.66
C ASP A 2 11.38 -7.07 -1.50
N GLY A 3 10.11 -7.31 -1.85
CA GLY A 3 9.07 -6.29 -1.80
C GLY A 3 8.73 -5.80 -0.39
N PHE A 4 8.86 -6.65 0.63
CA PHE A 4 8.57 -6.28 2.02
C PHE A 4 9.66 -5.38 2.61
N GLU A 5 10.93 -5.71 2.37
CA GLU A 5 12.09 -4.89 2.72
C GLU A 5 12.01 -3.52 2.05
N THR A 6 11.60 -3.50 0.78
CA THR A 6 11.40 -2.26 0.01
C THR A 6 10.29 -1.40 0.61
N CYS A 7 9.13 -2.00 0.91
CA CYS A 7 8.00 -1.32 1.57
C CYS A 7 8.43 -0.71 2.91
N ARG A 8 9.12 -1.50 3.76
CA ARG A 8 9.59 -1.04 5.06
C ARG A 8 10.52 0.17 4.96
N ARG A 9 11.45 0.16 3.99
CA ARG A 9 12.38 1.26 3.76
C ARG A 9 11.67 2.52 3.25
N LEU A 10 10.77 2.37 2.28
CA LEU A 10 9.95 3.48 1.79
C LEU A 10 9.11 4.09 2.91
N ARG A 11 8.45 3.27 3.72
CA ARG A 11 7.68 3.75 4.88
C ARG A 11 8.56 4.46 5.91
N GLY A 12 9.76 3.97 6.16
CA GLY A 12 10.71 4.61 7.09
C GLY A 12 11.21 5.98 6.60
N CYS A 13 11.49 6.11 5.30
CA CYS A 13 11.99 7.37 4.72
C CYS A 13 10.88 8.40 4.47
N ASN A 14 9.68 7.95 4.11
CA ASN A 14 8.58 8.81 3.68
C ASN A 14 7.43 8.87 4.69
N GLY A 15 7.44 8.14 5.81
CA GLY A 15 6.31 8.14 6.74
C GLY A 15 4.98 7.85 6.01
N HIS A 16 3.85 8.37 6.53
CA HIS A 16 2.51 8.11 5.99
C HIS A 16 2.05 9.05 4.84
N HIS A 17 2.90 9.96 4.36
CA HIS A 17 2.51 10.86 3.26
C HIS A 17 2.66 10.23 1.87
N LEU A 18 3.43 9.13 1.76
CA LEU A 18 3.55 8.36 0.54
C LEU A 18 2.66 7.11 0.64
N PRO A 19 1.58 7.02 -0.17
CA PRO A 19 0.82 5.79 -0.28
C PRO A 19 1.67 4.64 -0.85
N ILE A 20 1.56 3.45 -0.24
CA ILE A 20 2.25 2.25 -0.68
C ILE A 20 1.23 1.13 -0.91
N VAL A 21 1.15 0.64 -2.14
CA VAL A 21 0.31 -0.50 -2.51
C VAL A 21 1.20 -1.67 -2.93
N MET A 22 1.00 -2.83 -2.31
CA MET A 22 1.67 -4.07 -2.71
C MET A 22 0.83 -4.85 -3.71
N LEU A 23 1.43 -5.25 -4.82
CA LEU A 23 0.80 -6.04 -5.87
C LEU A 23 1.64 -7.30 -6.12
N THR A 24 1.12 -8.47 -5.78
CA THR A 24 1.96 -9.67 -5.62
C THR A 24 1.23 -10.96 -5.97
N ALA A 25 1.97 -12.05 -6.20
CA ALA A 25 1.42 -13.40 -6.31
C ALA A 25 1.38 -14.15 -4.96
N LEU A 26 1.84 -13.49 -3.88
CA LEU A 26 1.83 -14.05 -2.52
C LEU A 26 0.42 -13.88 -1.93
N ASP A 27 -0.35 -14.97 -1.86
CA ASP A 27 -1.77 -14.96 -1.53
C ASP A 27 -2.10 -15.53 -0.13
N THR A 28 -1.07 -15.90 0.63
CA THR A 28 -1.26 -16.39 2.01
C THR A 28 -1.64 -15.26 2.96
N ASP A 29 -2.48 -15.57 3.96
CA ASP A 29 -2.84 -14.62 5.02
C ASP A 29 -1.63 -14.12 5.82
N GLU A 30 -0.60 -14.94 5.96
CA GLU A 30 0.68 -14.51 6.56
C GLU A 30 1.38 -13.46 5.70
N CYS A 31 1.47 -13.67 4.38
CA CYS A 31 2.06 -12.69 3.48
C CYS A 31 1.27 -11.38 3.44
N ARG A 32 -0.06 -11.46 3.51
CA ARG A 32 -0.94 -10.30 3.58
C ARG A 32 -0.74 -9.50 4.88
N ARG A 33 -0.79 -10.18 6.04
CA ARG A 33 -0.52 -9.56 7.35
C ARG A 33 0.84 -8.90 7.38
N LYS A 34 1.88 -9.62 6.94
CA LYS A 34 3.23 -9.09 6.84
C LYS A 34 3.32 -7.84 5.97
N GLY A 35 2.58 -7.78 4.87
CA GLY A 35 2.51 -6.61 3.99
C GLY A 35 2.02 -5.36 4.72
N PHE A 36 0.94 -5.50 5.50
CA PHE A 36 0.43 -4.41 6.33
C PHE A 36 1.38 -4.05 7.49
N ASP A 37 1.99 -5.05 8.14
CA ASP A 37 2.94 -4.82 9.24
C ASP A 37 4.18 -4.03 8.80
N VAL A 38 4.64 -4.21 7.56
CA VAL A 38 5.75 -3.43 6.99
C VAL A 38 5.32 -2.06 6.45
N GLY A 39 4.03 -1.72 6.58
CA GLY A 39 3.49 -0.40 6.31
C GLY A 39 2.89 -0.23 4.92
N ALA A 40 2.42 -1.28 4.24
CA ALA A 40 1.59 -1.11 3.05
C ALA A 40 0.20 -0.57 3.43
N ASP A 41 -0.37 0.31 2.61
CA ASP A 41 -1.73 0.84 2.78
C ASP A 41 -2.77 -0.07 2.10
N ALA A 42 -2.36 -0.79 1.04
CA ALA A 42 -3.18 -1.80 0.38
C ALA A 42 -2.34 -2.98 -0.11
N TYR A 43 -2.98 -4.14 -0.22
CA TYR A 43 -2.35 -5.40 -0.63
C TYR A 43 -3.26 -6.17 -1.59
N PHE A 44 -2.79 -6.35 -2.82
CA PHE A 44 -3.48 -7.03 -3.91
C PHE A 44 -2.72 -8.27 -4.34
N THR A 45 -3.47 -9.37 -4.45
CA THR A 45 -3.00 -10.63 -5.00
C THR A 45 -3.33 -10.72 -6.48
N LYS A 46 -2.47 -11.37 -7.26
CA LYS A 46 -2.75 -11.68 -8.68
C LYS A 46 -3.61 -12.94 -8.79
N PRO A 47 -4.54 -13.00 -9.76
CA PRO A 47 -4.99 -11.91 -10.63
C PRO A 47 -5.88 -10.90 -9.87
N PHE A 48 -5.85 -9.64 -10.30
CA PHE A 48 -6.61 -8.54 -9.69
C PHE A 48 -7.47 -7.85 -10.74
N ASP A 49 -8.51 -7.15 -10.30
CA ASP A 49 -9.29 -6.25 -11.15
C ASP A 49 -8.57 -4.89 -11.28
N PRO A 50 -8.21 -4.45 -12.50
CA PRO A 50 -7.62 -3.13 -12.71
C PRO A 50 -8.48 -1.98 -12.16
N GLU A 51 -9.81 -2.08 -12.22
CA GLU A 51 -10.71 -1.03 -11.73
C GLU A 51 -10.62 -0.91 -10.20
N GLU A 52 -10.56 -2.03 -9.49
CA GLU A 52 -10.39 -2.05 -8.03
C GLU A 52 -9.09 -1.36 -7.59
N ILE A 53 -7.99 -1.59 -8.33
CA ILE A 53 -6.71 -0.92 -8.08
C ILE A 53 -6.84 0.59 -8.31
N VAL A 54 -7.42 1.00 -9.44
CA VAL A 54 -7.57 2.43 -9.76
C VAL A 54 -8.39 3.16 -8.69
N GLN A 55 -9.49 2.55 -8.23
CA GLN A 55 -10.33 3.13 -7.18
C GLN A 55 -9.57 3.24 -5.84
N THR A 56 -8.82 2.20 -5.47
CA THR A 56 -8.01 2.19 -4.26
C THR A 56 -6.91 3.25 -4.31
N LEU A 57 -6.22 3.39 -5.45
CA LEU A 57 -5.19 4.40 -5.64
C LEU A 57 -5.77 5.82 -5.53
N ARG A 58 -6.94 6.08 -6.13
CA ARG A 58 -7.63 7.38 -6.00
C ARG A 58 -7.92 7.71 -4.53
N MET A 59 -8.50 6.76 -3.80
CA MET A 59 -8.80 6.92 -2.38
C MET A 59 -7.55 7.23 -1.55
N LEU A 60 -6.45 6.50 -1.77
CA LEU A 60 -5.22 6.68 -1.01
C LEU A 60 -4.53 8.01 -1.32
N ILE A 61 -4.52 8.44 -2.59
CA ILE A 61 -3.95 9.74 -2.99
C ILE A 61 -4.72 10.89 -2.33
N GLU A 62 -6.06 10.80 -2.32
CA GLU A 62 -6.93 11.79 -1.67
C GLU A 62 -6.66 11.88 -0.16
N GLN A 63 -6.46 10.75 0.53
CA GLN A 63 -6.13 10.72 1.97
C GLN A 63 -4.72 11.22 2.29
N SER A 64 -3.78 11.04 1.37
CA SER A 64 -2.38 11.49 1.53
C SER A 64 -2.18 12.98 1.23
N SER A 65 -3.14 13.60 0.55
CA SER A 65 -3.09 15.03 0.22
C SER A 65 -3.29 15.88 1.49
N PRO A 66 -2.41 16.86 1.77
CA PRO A 66 -2.47 17.65 3.00
C PRO A 66 -3.77 18.47 3.15
N ASP A 67 -4.50 18.73 2.05
CA ASP A 67 -5.80 19.43 2.07
C ASP A 67 -6.93 18.64 2.72
N SER A 68 -6.81 17.31 2.82
CA SER A 68 -7.82 16.44 3.44
C SER A 68 -7.72 16.40 4.97
N ARG A 69 -6.71 17.07 5.55
CA ARG A 69 -6.56 17.28 7.01
C ARG A 69 -6.94 18.71 7.40
N GLY A 70 -7.98 19.27 6.79
CA GLY A 70 -8.58 20.54 7.18
C GLY A 70 -9.67 20.39 8.24
N ASN A 71 -9.44 21.05 9.38
CA ASN A 71 -10.37 21.44 10.47
C ASN A 71 -10.22 20.73 11.82
#